data_AF-A0AB39BP47-F1
#
_entry.id   AF-A0AB39BP47-F1
#
_cell.length_a   1.000
_cell.length_b   1.000
_cell.length_c   1.000
_cell.angle_alpha   90.00
_cell.angle_beta   90.00
_cell.angle_gamma   90.00
#
_symmetry.space_group_name_H-M   'P 1'
#
loop_
_entity.id
_entity.type
_entity.pdbx_description
1 polymer ?
#
loop_
_entity_poly.entity_id
_entity_poly.type
_entity_poly.pdbx_seq_one_letter_code
_entity_poly.pdbx_strand_id
1 'polypeptide(L)'
;MMFDIRLNSKTEKVELVYPNGNCDILADNAPGEPVKSPNNKHAVYISPLEWEEQGTLYLVDLENGDQKILVEPAGDWIPKNVLWQDDERVFVIIGYGHGTLSVGGNIFSVNVSTKEKLQITQYESDIQILDFKIEDGILYYNGIKYTDSNYEKSETYTNNISLDSMLS
;
A
#
# COMPACT_ATOMS: atom_id res chain seq x y z
N MET A 1 -13.96 -0.04 23.66
CA MET A 1 -12.59 0.48 23.39
C MET A 1 -12.01 -0.41 22.31
N MET A 2 -11.39 0.18 21.31
CA MET A 2 -10.79 -0.52 20.17
C MET A 2 -9.29 -0.66 20.39
N PHE A 3 -8.69 -1.61 19.69
CA PHE A 3 -7.24 -1.68 19.54
C PHE A 3 -6.73 -0.47 18.76
N ASP A 4 -5.47 -0.12 19.00
CA ASP A 4 -4.72 0.79 18.14
C ASP A 4 -3.58 0.02 17.46
N ILE A 5 -2.93 0.63 16.47
CA ILE A 5 -1.81 0.04 15.76
C ILE A 5 -0.76 1.11 15.50
N ARG A 6 0.51 0.71 15.58
CA ARG A 6 1.63 1.63 15.33
C ARG A 6 2.85 0.91 14.80
N LEU A 7 3.71 1.65 14.11
CA LEU A 7 5.11 1.28 13.93
C LEU A 7 5.92 1.79 15.13
N ASN A 8 6.54 0.90 15.90
CA ASN A 8 7.43 1.29 16.97
C ASN A 8 8.81 1.63 16.39
N SER A 9 9.14 2.91 16.30
CA SER A 9 10.39 3.40 15.71
C SER A 9 11.68 2.98 16.42
N LYS A 10 11.61 2.43 17.64
CA LYS A 10 12.79 1.91 18.34
C LYS A 10 13.08 0.45 18.02
N THR A 11 12.02 -0.33 17.75
CA THR A 11 12.12 -1.77 17.51
C THR A 11 11.89 -2.13 16.05
N GLU A 12 11.41 -1.17 15.25
CA GLU A 12 11.03 -1.33 13.84
C GLU A 12 9.98 -2.44 13.65
N LYS A 13 9.02 -2.50 14.58
CA LYS A 13 7.94 -3.51 14.58
C LYS A 13 6.58 -2.86 14.48
N VAL A 14 5.67 -3.52 13.77
CA VAL A 14 4.24 -3.18 13.84
C VAL A 14 3.66 -3.84 15.08
N GLU A 15 3.06 -3.02 15.93
CA GLU A 15 2.48 -3.42 17.21
C GLU A 15 0.97 -3.18 17.19
N LEU A 16 0.19 -4.19 17.60
CA LEU A 16 -1.20 -4.02 17.99
C LEU A 16 -1.25 -3.60 19.45
N VAL A 17 -1.83 -2.44 19.73
CA VAL A 17 -1.87 -1.82 21.07
C VAL A 17 -3.25 -2.03 21.68
N TYR A 18 -3.29 -2.71 22.82
CA TYR A 18 -4.51 -2.97 23.58
C TYR A 18 -4.95 -1.71 24.34
N PRO A 19 -6.25 -1.58 24.68
CA PRO A 19 -6.74 -0.46 25.50
C PRO A 19 -6.07 -0.30 26.87
N ASN A 20 -5.49 -1.37 27.41
CA ASN A 20 -4.74 -1.37 28.67
C ASN A 20 -3.25 -1.01 28.51
N GLY A 21 -2.79 -0.73 27.28
CA GLY A 21 -1.41 -0.39 26.95
C GLY A 21 -0.49 -1.57 26.66
N ASN A 22 -0.95 -2.82 26.83
CA ASN A 22 -0.20 -3.99 26.37
C ASN A 22 -0.11 -3.99 24.85
N CYS A 23 0.90 -4.66 24.30
CA CYS A 23 1.11 -4.72 22.86
C CYS A 23 1.45 -6.15 22.41
N ASP A 24 0.92 -6.55 21.27
CA ASP A 24 1.36 -7.73 20.52
C ASP A 24 2.14 -7.29 19.28
N ILE A 25 3.14 -8.07 18.90
CA ILE A 25 3.91 -7.85 17.67
C ILE A 25 3.16 -8.52 16.52
N LEU A 26 2.76 -7.74 15.52
CA LEU A 26 2.13 -8.23 14.30
C LEU A 26 3.15 -8.53 13.20
N ALA A 27 4.21 -7.71 13.11
CA ALA A 27 5.30 -7.90 12.17
C ALA A 27 6.61 -7.32 12.70
N ASP A 28 7.71 -8.01 12.44
CA ASP A 28 9.06 -7.62 12.86
C ASP A 28 10.15 -7.81 11.78
N ASN A 29 9.72 -8.06 10.53
CA ASN A 29 10.60 -8.11 9.37
C ASN A 29 10.34 -6.87 8.49
N ALA A 30 11.06 -5.78 8.78
CA ALA A 30 11.02 -4.50 8.06
C ALA A 30 9.61 -4.09 7.57
N PRO A 31 8.62 -3.96 8.47
CA PRO A 31 7.28 -3.59 8.09
C PRO A 31 7.18 -2.09 7.76
N GLY A 32 6.30 -1.76 6.81
CA GLY A 32 5.89 -0.38 6.55
C GLY A 32 5.01 0.18 7.65
N GLU A 33 4.87 1.52 7.68
CA GLU A 33 4.00 2.19 8.64
C GLU A 33 2.52 1.83 8.40
N PRO A 34 1.78 1.42 9.45
CA PRO A 34 0.37 1.13 9.32
C PRO A 34 -0.47 2.37 9.00
N VAL A 35 -1.40 2.23 8.06
CA VAL A 35 -2.35 3.28 7.68
C VAL A 35 -3.75 2.88 8.15
N LYS A 36 -4.40 3.73 8.96
CA LYS A 36 -5.75 3.50 9.47
C LYS A 36 -6.83 3.93 8.47
N SER A 37 -7.94 3.20 8.44
CA SER A 37 -9.13 3.56 7.66
C SER A 37 -9.72 4.88 8.15
N PRO A 38 -10.48 5.61 7.32
CA PRO A 38 -11.12 6.87 7.73
C PRO A 38 -11.95 6.75 9.01
N ASN A 39 -12.67 5.64 9.20
CA ASN A 39 -13.44 5.38 10.42
C ASN A 39 -12.64 4.76 11.58
N ASN A 40 -11.34 4.55 11.43
CA ASN A 40 -10.43 3.94 12.40
C ASN A 40 -10.80 2.50 12.84
N LYS A 41 -11.62 1.78 12.07
CA LYS A 41 -11.97 0.37 12.34
C LYS A 41 -10.99 -0.63 11.79
N HIS A 42 -10.25 -0.23 10.78
CA HIS A 42 -9.26 -1.09 10.16
C HIS A 42 -7.94 -0.36 10.03
N ALA A 43 -6.88 -1.15 9.86
CA ALA A 43 -5.61 -0.65 9.39
C ALA A 43 -5.00 -1.60 8.37
N VAL A 44 -4.11 -1.08 7.55
CA VAL A 44 -3.32 -1.86 6.61
C VAL A 44 -1.84 -1.55 6.78
N TYR A 45 -0.99 -2.53 6.54
CA TYR A 45 0.45 -2.36 6.48
C TYR A 45 1.06 -3.41 5.54
N ILE A 46 2.23 -3.10 4.97
CA ILE A 46 2.98 -4.04 4.13
C ILE A 46 4.13 -4.60 4.96
N SER A 47 4.34 -5.91 4.93
CA SER A 47 5.53 -6.52 5.53
C SER A 47 5.95 -7.79 4.75
N PRO A 48 7.25 -7.96 4.48
CA PRO A 48 8.29 -6.92 4.51
C PRO A 48 8.02 -5.79 3.49
N LEU A 49 8.48 -4.58 3.76
CA LEU A 49 8.50 -3.46 2.82
C LEU A 49 9.95 -3.09 2.50
N GLU A 50 10.67 -4.04 1.89
CA GLU A 50 12.10 -3.93 1.59
C GLU A 50 12.41 -4.30 0.15
N TRP A 51 13.60 -3.91 -0.28
CA TRP A 51 14.07 -4.18 -1.64
C TRP A 51 14.29 -5.69 -1.86
N GLU A 52 13.79 -6.21 -2.99
CA GLU A 52 13.85 -7.63 -3.38
C GLU A 52 13.18 -8.64 -2.45
N GLU A 53 12.33 -8.16 -1.53
CA GLU A 53 11.56 -9.01 -0.63
C GLU A 53 10.10 -9.17 -1.10
N GLN A 54 9.52 -10.34 -0.83
CA GLN A 54 8.14 -10.64 -1.20
C GLN A 54 7.14 -10.09 -0.19
N GLY A 55 6.98 -8.76 -0.20
CA GLY A 55 6.07 -8.03 0.68
C GLY A 55 4.61 -8.45 0.54
N THR A 56 3.90 -8.54 1.66
CA THR A 56 2.46 -8.85 1.71
C THR A 56 1.71 -7.68 2.33
N LEU A 57 0.55 -7.32 1.77
CA LEU A 57 -0.35 -6.33 2.35
C LEU A 57 -1.31 -7.02 3.31
N TYR A 58 -1.27 -6.63 4.58
CA TYR A 58 -2.15 -7.13 5.63
C TYR A 58 -3.29 -6.14 5.92
N LEU A 59 -4.44 -6.67 6.31
CA LEU A 59 -5.56 -5.94 6.91
C LEU A 59 -5.67 -6.37 8.37
N VAL A 60 -5.81 -5.39 9.26
CA VAL A 60 -6.05 -5.59 10.69
C VAL A 60 -7.41 -5.00 11.05
N ASP A 61 -8.26 -5.79 11.70
CA ASP A 61 -9.50 -5.34 12.32
C ASP A 61 -9.18 -4.81 13.73
N LEU A 62 -9.44 -3.53 13.96
CA LEU A 62 -9.13 -2.86 15.24
C LEU A 62 -10.24 -3.02 16.29
N GLU A 63 -11.37 -3.65 15.95
CA GLU A 63 -12.39 -4.01 16.93
C GLU A 63 -12.03 -5.29 17.69
N ASN A 64 -11.46 -6.29 17.00
CA ASN A 64 -11.12 -7.60 17.58
C ASN A 64 -9.62 -7.95 17.57
N GLY A 65 -8.79 -7.23 16.81
CA GLY A 65 -7.35 -7.48 16.69
C GLY A 65 -6.95 -8.49 15.61
N ASP A 66 -7.91 -9.01 14.84
CA ASP A 66 -7.66 -10.02 13.82
C ASP A 66 -6.85 -9.45 12.66
N GLN A 67 -5.84 -10.21 12.24
CA GLN A 67 -5.03 -9.92 11.06
C GLN A 67 -5.32 -10.94 9.96
N LYS A 68 -5.46 -10.45 8.72
CA LYS A 68 -5.54 -11.29 7.52
C LYS A 68 -4.72 -10.72 6.37
N ILE A 69 -4.35 -11.59 5.43
CA ILE A 69 -3.72 -11.18 4.17
C ILE A 69 -4.79 -10.54 3.28
N LEU A 70 -4.53 -9.31 2.81
CA LEU A 70 -5.37 -8.59 1.86
C LEU A 70 -4.87 -8.77 0.42
N VAL A 71 -3.58 -8.52 0.18
CA VAL A 71 -2.92 -8.76 -1.12
C VAL A 71 -1.62 -9.53 -0.88
N GLU A 72 -1.56 -10.74 -1.45
CA GLU A 72 -0.35 -11.57 -1.47
C GLU A 72 0.49 -11.33 -2.74
N PRO A 73 1.80 -11.61 -2.70
CA PRO A 73 2.62 -11.71 -3.90
C PRO A 73 2.02 -12.65 -4.95
N ALA A 74 1.98 -12.20 -6.20
CA ALA A 74 1.50 -13.00 -7.34
C ALA A 74 2.63 -13.18 -8.35
N GLY A 75 3.38 -14.28 -8.22
CA GLY A 75 4.64 -14.44 -8.94
C GLY A 75 5.63 -13.36 -8.49
N ASP A 76 6.15 -12.59 -9.45
CA ASP A 76 7.07 -11.49 -9.17
C ASP A 76 6.36 -10.16 -8.85
N TRP A 77 5.03 -10.12 -8.75
CA TRP A 77 4.29 -8.87 -8.50
C TRP A 77 3.95 -8.73 -7.01
N ILE A 78 4.39 -7.62 -6.40
CA ILE A 78 4.23 -7.36 -4.96
C ILE A 78 3.58 -6.00 -4.70
N PRO A 79 2.82 -5.84 -3.59
CA PRO A 79 2.43 -4.53 -3.10
C PRO A 79 3.66 -3.71 -2.68
N LYS A 80 3.71 -2.45 -3.08
CA LYS A 80 4.82 -1.52 -2.78
C LYS A 80 4.39 -0.29 -1.98
N ASN A 81 3.12 0.09 -2.02
CA ASN A 81 2.58 1.23 -1.26
C ASN A 81 1.06 1.09 -1.15
N VAL A 82 0.44 1.69 -0.14
CA VAL A 82 -1.00 1.58 0.16
C VAL A 82 -1.56 2.86 0.77
N LEU A 83 -2.79 3.23 0.38
CA LEU A 83 -3.60 4.29 0.99
C LEU A 83 -5.06 3.85 1.04
N TRP A 84 -5.81 4.30 2.04
CA TRP A 84 -7.25 4.13 2.04
C TRP A 84 -7.92 5.05 1.01
N GLN A 85 -8.79 4.46 0.19
CA GLN A 85 -9.69 5.21 -0.69
C GLN A 85 -10.91 5.69 0.11
N ASP A 86 -11.50 4.77 0.87
CA ASP A 86 -12.67 4.95 1.72
C ASP A 86 -12.63 3.87 2.82
N ASP A 87 -13.74 3.57 3.50
CA ASP A 87 -13.77 2.53 4.55
C ASP A 87 -13.85 1.10 4.00
N GLU A 88 -14.06 0.92 2.70
CA GLU A 88 -14.27 -0.38 2.04
C GLU A 88 -13.13 -0.75 1.08
N ARG A 89 -12.37 0.24 0.59
CA ARG A 89 -11.35 0.05 -0.44
C ARG A 89 -10.03 0.73 -0.08
N VAL A 90 -8.95 0.12 -0.54
CA VAL A 90 -7.60 0.69 -0.52
C VAL A 90 -7.07 0.84 -1.94
N PHE A 91 -6.35 1.92 -2.20
CA PHE A 91 -5.44 1.99 -3.34
C PHE A 91 -4.12 1.32 -2.98
N VAL A 92 -3.59 0.51 -3.89
CA VAL A 92 -2.35 -0.23 -3.73
C VAL A 92 -1.50 -0.03 -4.98
N ILE A 93 -0.24 0.36 -4.84
CA ILE A 93 0.73 0.20 -5.94
C ILE A 93 1.17 -1.25 -5.94
N ILE A 94 0.99 -1.93 -7.07
CA ILE A 94 1.54 -3.26 -7.32
C ILE A 94 2.55 -3.16 -8.45
N GLY A 95 3.75 -3.66 -8.20
CA GLY A 95 4.88 -3.59 -9.12
C GLY A 95 5.75 -4.82 -9.02
N TYR A 96 6.72 -4.92 -9.91
CA TYR A 96 7.64 -6.05 -9.96
C TYR A 96 8.57 -6.03 -8.73
N GLY A 97 8.71 -7.15 -8.04
CA GLY A 97 9.36 -7.28 -6.74
C GLY A 97 10.87 -7.41 -6.80
N HIS A 98 11.43 -7.78 -7.96
CA HIS A 98 12.86 -8.01 -8.14
C HIS A 98 13.51 -6.99 -9.09
N GLY A 99 14.83 -6.80 -8.95
CA GLY A 99 15.61 -5.96 -9.85
C GLY A 99 15.70 -4.49 -9.45
N THR A 100 16.82 -3.88 -9.84
CA THR A 100 17.22 -2.52 -9.43
C THR A 100 16.43 -1.40 -10.09
N LEU A 101 15.65 -1.71 -11.13
CA LEU A 101 14.89 -0.74 -11.92
C LEU A 101 13.39 -0.70 -11.56
N SER A 102 12.88 -1.71 -10.84
CA SER A 102 11.45 -1.85 -10.55
C SER A 102 11.11 -1.31 -9.16
N VAL A 103 11.15 0.00 -9.03
CA VAL A 103 10.90 0.71 -7.77
C VAL A 103 9.43 1.04 -7.53
N GLY A 104 8.61 1.00 -8.58
CA GLY A 104 7.18 1.32 -8.51
C GLY A 104 6.30 0.34 -9.28
N GLY A 105 5.12 0.80 -9.68
CA GLY A 105 4.17 -0.02 -10.44
C GLY A 105 2.92 0.74 -10.87
N ASN A 106 1.82 0.00 -11.00
CA ASN A 106 0.51 0.55 -11.33
C ASN A 106 -0.39 0.58 -10.08
N ILE A 107 -1.38 1.47 -10.06
CA ILE A 107 -2.35 1.59 -8.97
C ILE A 107 -3.51 0.62 -9.21
N PHE A 108 -3.93 -0.05 -8.14
CA PHE A 108 -5.11 -0.90 -8.07
C PHE A 108 -6.00 -0.46 -6.91
N SER A 109 -7.32 -0.55 -7.06
CA SER A 109 -8.28 -0.41 -5.96
C SER A 109 -8.72 -1.80 -5.51
N VAL A 110 -8.54 -2.12 -4.23
CA VAL A 110 -8.84 -3.43 -3.64
C VAL A 110 -9.91 -3.29 -2.57
N ASN A 111 -11.00 -4.04 -2.69
CA ASN A 111 -12.03 -4.10 -1.66
C ASN A 111 -11.56 -4.97 -0.49
N VAL A 112 -11.62 -4.45 0.74
CA VAL A 112 -11.05 -5.10 1.93
C VAL A 112 -11.88 -6.27 2.47
N SER A 113 -13.15 -6.35 2.06
CA SER A 113 -14.06 -7.42 2.41
C SER A 113 -14.04 -8.55 1.38
N THR A 114 -14.13 -8.21 0.09
CA THR A 114 -14.26 -9.20 -1.00
C THR A 114 -12.92 -9.59 -1.64
N LYS A 115 -11.85 -8.83 -1.41
CA LYS A 115 -10.57 -8.90 -2.13
C LYS A 115 -10.68 -8.64 -3.63
N GLU A 116 -11.80 -8.11 -4.10
CA GLU A 116 -11.97 -7.69 -5.49
C GLU A 116 -10.94 -6.61 -5.82
N LYS A 117 -10.22 -6.80 -6.93
CA LYS A 117 -9.14 -5.92 -7.39
C LYS A 117 -9.52 -5.30 -8.74
N LEU A 118 -9.57 -3.98 -8.78
CA LEU A 118 -9.75 -3.17 -9.99
C LEU A 118 -8.44 -2.48 -10.34
N GLN A 119 -8.00 -2.57 -11.59
CA GLN A 119 -6.83 -1.83 -12.06
C GLN A 119 -7.22 -0.39 -12.40
N ILE A 120 -6.49 0.58 -11.84
CA ILE A 120 -6.78 2.02 -11.97
C ILE A 120 -5.90 2.65 -13.04
N THR A 121 -4.62 2.27 -13.08
CA THR A 121 -3.68 2.73 -14.10
C THR A 121 -3.14 1.56 -14.90
N GLN A 122 -2.85 1.80 -16.17
CA GLN A 122 -2.26 0.81 -17.06
C GLN A 122 -1.12 1.45 -17.84
N TYR A 123 -0.03 1.71 -17.11
CA TYR A 123 1.23 2.14 -17.69
C TYR A 123 2.11 0.94 -18.02
N GLU A 124 2.88 1.09 -19.11
CA GLU A 124 3.97 0.18 -19.47
C GLU A 124 5.16 0.37 -18.50
N SER A 125 6.20 -0.47 -18.62
CA SER A 125 7.34 -0.48 -17.69
C SER A 125 8.17 0.80 -17.68
N ASP A 126 8.02 1.66 -18.68
CA ASP A 126 8.68 2.97 -18.76
C ASP A 126 8.08 3.99 -17.79
N ILE A 127 6.88 3.78 -17.25
CA ILE A 127 6.31 4.63 -16.19
C ILE A 127 6.02 3.78 -14.96
N GLN A 128 6.59 4.18 -13.82
CA GLN A 128 6.38 3.51 -12.54
C GLN A 128 5.90 4.50 -11.50
N ILE A 129 4.70 4.28 -10.97
CA ILE A 129 4.15 5.07 -9.88
C ILE A 129 4.81 4.62 -8.57
N LEU A 130 5.25 5.59 -7.77
CA LEU A 130 5.96 5.36 -6.51
C LEU A 130 5.11 5.73 -5.31
N ASP A 131 4.30 6.79 -5.44
CA ASP A 131 3.56 7.33 -4.32
C ASP A 131 2.27 8.02 -4.75
N PHE A 132 1.32 8.10 -3.82
CA PHE A 132 0.00 8.67 -4.05
C PHE A 132 -0.62 9.24 -2.78
N LYS A 133 -1.48 10.23 -2.97
CA LYS A 133 -2.27 10.89 -1.92
C LYS A 133 -3.65 11.26 -2.43
N ILE A 134 -4.60 11.40 -1.53
CA ILE A 134 -5.94 11.92 -1.84
C ILE A 134 -6.10 13.30 -1.22
N GLU A 135 -6.47 14.28 -2.03
CA GLU A 135 -6.82 15.63 -1.60
C GLU A 135 -8.06 16.08 -2.36
N ASP A 136 -9.08 16.56 -1.64
CA ASP A 136 -10.33 17.10 -2.21
C ASP A 136 -11.01 16.17 -3.24
N GLY A 137 -11.05 14.86 -2.96
CA GLY A 137 -11.69 13.88 -3.85
C GLY A 137 -10.88 13.56 -5.12
N ILE A 138 -9.60 13.97 -5.16
CA ILE A 138 -8.69 13.71 -6.27
C ILE A 138 -7.54 12.84 -5.78
N LEU A 139 -7.30 11.74 -6.48
CA LEU A 139 -6.11 10.90 -6.30
C LEU A 139 -4.96 11.51 -7.09
N TYR A 140 -4.01 12.13 -6.39
CA TYR A 140 -2.76 12.60 -6.96
C TYR A 140 -1.69 11.53 -6.80
N TYR A 141 -0.92 11.28 -7.85
CA TYR A 141 0.16 10.30 -7.80
C TYR A 141 1.37 10.76 -8.58
N ASN A 142 2.52 10.28 -8.16
CA ASN A 142 3.81 10.60 -8.75
C ASN A 142 4.68 9.35 -8.90
N GLY A 143 5.68 9.47 -9.75
CA GLY A 143 6.63 8.41 -9.98
C GLY A 143 7.70 8.82 -10.96
N ILE A 144 8.20 7.85 -11.71
CA ILE A 144 9.27 8.03 -12.68
C ILE A 144 8.79 7.65 -14.06
N LYS A 145 9.26 8.38 -15.07
CA LYS A 145 9.15 8.03 -16.47
C LYS A 145 10.54 7.91 -17.07
N TYR A 146 10.87 6.74 -17.58
CA TYR A 146 12.14 6.50 -18.26
C TYR A 146 12.11 7.11 -19.65
N THR A 147 13.21 7.76 -20.01
CA THR A 147 13.37 8.52 -21.26
C THR A 147 14.31 7.85 -22.25
N ASP A 148 14.91 6.73 -21.84
CA ASP A 148 15.73 5.87 -22.68
C ASP A 148 15.35 4.39 -22.51
N SER A 149 15.79 3.55 -23.44
CA SER A 149 15.50 2.11 -23.44
C SER A 149 16.29 1.31 -22.43
N ASN A 150 17.32 1.91 -21.82
CA ASN A 150 18.21 1.24 -20.86
C ASN A 150 17.81 1.54 -19.42
N TYR A 151 16.77 2.36 -19.21
CA TYR A 151 16.28 2.78 -17.91
C TYR A 151 17.33 3.55 -17.09
N GLU A 152 18.26 4.25 -17.75
CA GLU A 152 19.33 5.01 -17.10
C GLU A 152 18.93 6.46 -16.82
N LYS A 153 18.06 7.04 -17.65
CA LYS A 153 17.55 8.40 -17.49
C LYS A 153 16.05 8.39 -17.26
N SER A 154 15.63 9.08 -16.21
CA SER A 154 14.23 9.29 -15.90
C SER A 154 13.91 10.76 -15.64
N GLU A 155 12.65 11.10 -15.84
CA GLU A 155 12.04 12.35 -15.40
C GLU A 155 10.94 12.05 -14.38
N THR A 156 10.61 13.04 -13.56
CA THR A 156 9.47 12.94 -12.65
C THR A 156 8.17 12.85 -13.45
N TYR A 157 7.37 11.85 -13.15
CA TYR A 157 6.02 11.71 -13.66
C TYR A 157 5.01 12.10 -12.59
N THR A 158 4.01 12.89 -12.95
CA THR A 158 2.89 13.24 -12.06
C THR A 158 1.60 13.22 -12.85
N ASN A 159 0.53 12.76 -12.22
CA ASN A 159 -0.80 12.78 -12.79
C ASN A 159 -1.84 12.73 -11.66
N ASN A 160 -3.12 12.86 -12.00
CA ASN A 160 -4.22 12.78 -11.06
C ASN A 160 -5.47 12.18 -11.70
N ILE A 161 -6.35 11.61 -10.87
CA ILE A 161 -7.66 11.09 -11.29
C ILE A 161 -8.71 11.55 -10.28
N SER A 162 -9.86 12.04 -10.76
CA SER A 162 -11.01 12.34 -9.93
C SER A 162 -11.66 11.05 -9.44
N LEU A 163 -11.89 10.92 -8.14
CA LEU A 163 -12.54 9.73 -7.57
C LEU A 163 -14.00 9.59 -8.03
N ASP A 164 -14.68 10.70 -8.31
CA ASP A 164 -16.05 10.70 -8.84
C ASP A 164 -16.14 9.99 -10.20
N SER A 165 -15.10 10.11 -11.04
CA SER A 165 -15.04 9.44 -12.35
C SER A 165 -14.77 7.94 -12.28
N MET A 166 -14.43 7.39 -11.11
CA MET A 166 -14.22 5.95 -10.92
C MET A 166 -15.49 5.20 -10.51
N LEU A 167 -16.55 5.92 -10.15
CA LEU A 167 -17.84 5.37 -9.69
C LEU A 167 -18.89 5.27 -10.80
N SER A 168 -18.52 5.57 -12.05
CA SER A 168 -19.41 5.60 -13.23
C SER A 168 -19.31 4.36 -14.11
#